data_AF-A0A8H3C2H3-F1
#
_entry.id   AF-A0A8H3C2H3-F1
#
_cell.length_a   1.000
_cell.length_b   1.000
_cell.length_c   1.000
_cell.angle_alpha   90.00
_cell.angle_beta   90.00
_cell.angle_gamma   90.00
#
_symmetry.space_group_name_H-M   'P 1'
#
loop_
_entity.id
_entity.type
_entity.pdbx_description
1 polymer ?
#
loop_
_entity_poly.entity_id
_entity_poly.type
_entity_poly.pdbx_seq_one_letter_code
_entity_poly.pdbx_strand_id
1 'polypeptide(L)'
;MDEDHYKLCAVHIRTKRILESLPSRLHLQQFLRPFGSILALHGWCFRDGKMQDDKPNNALVLFEHQRIASSLLKASANEGPTSFWATHRLIALPIQGPCHRVFSKEIIPKIEKLGLSVSPNADAQPSGSGEPIRAKRQHWAEGSHTPSDSIPRIIDTRPTKRHRNEESEVDTNRGSPTRINRLLTPRSVSASKFSRTPSTVPESVEWMRARIIQLESELESARAAQDMAESEQRVAVIAHQAEQQARREAMAQKSAAEAAKSRAEVEQMRLKSELEGIISQKSTLPREQDGPEHPRSGEHAKVTERELEDAREREQKLRLQKSHLESELEKANSGRTQPDEAKAEIDQLKSDLASAREELGATQRSLESLERKYSSTRRKYENCKEKLGTYKTRLENERTIVKKLQETLTPAAYKSLGATHETLGAFLSAMGLPPINEETAGPKEESD
;
A
#
# COMPACT_ATOMS: atom_id res chain seq x y z
N MET A 1 1.03 -36.33 -4.77
CA MET A 1 1.80 -35.18 -5.26
C MET A 1 3.24 -35.41 -4.92
N ASP A 2 4.13 -35.35 -5.90
CA ASP A 2 5.54 -35.68 -5.71
C ASP A 2 6.28 -34.55 -4.97
N GLU A 3 7.38 -34.89 -4.29
CA GLU A 3 8.23 -33.95 -3.56
C GLU A 3 8.66 -32.75 -4.44
N ASP A 4 8.91 -33.01 -5.73
CA ASP A 4 9.27 -31.98 -6.70
C ASP A 4 8.16 -30.94 -6.90
N HIS A 5 6.89 -31.35 -6.84
CA HIS A 5 5.77 -30.42 -6.95
C HIS A 5 5.74 -29.46 -5.74
N TYR A 6 5.90 -29.99 -4.52
CA TYR A 6 5.93 -29.15 -3.32
C TYR A 6 7.15 -28.22 -3.33
N LYS A 7 8.29 -28.70 -3.85
CA LYS A 7 9.52 -27.89 -3.98
C LYS A 7 9.31 -26.68 -4.89
N LEU A 8 8.56 -26.84 -5.99
CA LEU A 8 8.19 -25.76 -6.90
C LEU A 8 7.18 -24.78 -6.30
N CYS A 9 6.37 -25.22 -5.35
CA CYS A 9 5.37 -24.39 -4.67
C CYS A 9 5.90 -23.72 -3.40
N ALA A 10 7.13 -24.01 -3.01
CA ALA A 10 7.69 -23.56 -1.74
C ALA A 10 8.86 -22.58 -1.92
N VAL A 11 8.94 -21.63 -1.00
CA VAL A 11 9.90 -20.53 -1.02
C VAL A 11 10.58 -20.41 0.33
N HIS A 12 11.90 -20.28 0.32
CA HIS A 12 12.71 -20.03 1.51
C HIS A 12 12.94 -18.52 1.66
N ILE A 13 12.38 -17.93 2.70
CA ILE A 13 12.59 -16.53 3.08
C ILE A 13 13.63 -16.48 4.20
N ARG A 14 14.65 -15.64 4.07
CA ARG A 14 15.63 -15.40 5.13
C ARG A 14 16.02 -13.94 5.22
N THR A 15 16.58 -13.55 6.36
CA THR A 15 17.24 -12.26 6.50
C THR A 15 18.56 -12.25 5.73
N LYS A 16 18.91 -11.11 5.14
CA LYS A 16 20.19 -10.90 4.42
C LYS A 16 21.37 -10.95 5.38
N ARG A 17 21.15 -10.56 6.64
CA ARG A 17 22.14 -10.67 7.72
C ARG A 17 21.73 -11.78 8.69
N ILE A 18 22.63 -12.74 8.91
CA ILE A 18 22.37 -13.94 9.72
C ILE A 18 21.93 -13.59 11.16
N LEU A 19 22.38 -12.46 11.69
CA LEU A 19 22.07 -12.02 13.06
C LEU A 19 20.69 -11.39 13.22
N GLU A 20 20.07 -10.95 12.13
CA GLU A 20 18.75 -10.30 12.15
C GLU A 20 17.63 -11.35 12.22
N SER A 21 16.58 -11.04 12.99
CA SER A 21 15.38 -11.86 13.08
C SER A 21 14.36 -11.50 12.02
N LEU A 22 13.59 -12.47 11.57
CA LEU A 22 12.43 -12.24 10.72
C LEU A 22 11.38 -11.38 11.43
N PRO A 23 10.53 -10.67 10.67
CA PRO A 23 9.31 -10.08 11.19
C PRO A 23 8.45 -11.13 11.90
N SER A 24 7.54 -10.66 12.76
CA SER A 24 6.60 -11.57 13.42
C SER A 24 5.82 -12.39 12.39
N ARG A 25 5.45 -13.63 12.76
CA ARG A 25 4.74 -14.56 11.86
C ARG A 25 3.49 -13.92 11.25
N LEU A 26 2.74 -13.14 12.04
CA LEU A 26 1.55 -12.41 11.58
C LEU A 26 1.90 -11.34 10.54
N HIS A 27 2.96 -10.57 10.78
CA HIS A 27 3.41 -9.55 9.85
C HIS A 27 3.85 -10.18 8.52
N LEU A 28 4.60 -11.29 8.58
CA LEU A 28 5.03 -12.02 7.39
C LEU A 28 3.82 -12.60 6.63
N GLN A 29 2.82 -13.16 7.33
CA GLN A 29 1.58 -13.64 6.68
C GLN A 29 0.79 -12.51 6.03
N GLN A 30 0.68 -11.34 6.66
CA GLN A 30 0.00 -10.18 6.08
C GLN A 30 0.72 -9.68 4.84
N PHE A 31 2.04 -9.63 4.87
CA PHE A 31 2.86 -9.26 3.71
C PHE A 31 2.71 -10.25 2.56
N LEU A 32 2.62 -11.56 2.85
CA LEU A 32 2.53 -12.61 1.83
C LEU A 32 1.12 -12.80 1.27
N ARG A 33 0.08 -12.32 1.96
CA ARG A 33 -1.33 -12.45 1.56
C ARG A 33 -1.63 -11.98 0.12
N PRO A 34 -1.08 -10.85 -0.39
CA PRO A 34 -1.32 -10.40 -1.76
C PRO A 34 -0.76 -11.33 -2.83
N PHE A 35 0.22 -12.18 -2.51
CA PHE A 35 0.78 -13.14 -3.46
C PHE A 35 -0.15 -14.36 -3.65
N GLY A 36 -0.88 -14.76 -2.60
CA GLY A 36 -1.91 -15.80 -2.66
C GLY A 36 -2.03 -16.62 -1.37
N SER A 37 -2.75 -17.74 -1.46
CA SER A 37 -3.00 -18.64 -0.33
C SER A 37 -1.72 -19.34 0.14
N ILE A 38 -1.45 -19.24 1.45
CA ILE A 38 -0.34 -19.92 2.12
C ILE A 38 -0.90 -21.20 2.75
N LEU A 39 -0.38 -22.36 2.35
CA LEU A 39 -0.74 -23.66 2.93
C LEU A 39 -0.01 -23.89 4.25
N ALA A 40 1.29 -23.58 4.28
CA ALA A 40 2.12 -23.74 5.46
C ALA A 40 3.16 -22.62 5.56
N LEU A 41 3.44 -22.21 6.79
CA LEU A 41 4.51 -21.27 7.12
C LEU A 41 5.23 -21.79 8.35
N HIS A 42 6.52 -22.09 8.19
CA HIS A 42 7.36 -22.61 9.25
C HIS A 42 8.62 -21.75 9.39
N GLY A 43 8.90 -21.25 10.59
CA GLY A 43 10.07 -20.42 10.88
C GLY A 43 11.03 -21.16 11.81
N TRP A 44 12.34 -20.97 11.60
CA TRP A 44 13.40 -21.50 12.46
C TRP A 44 14.59 -20.54 12.52
N CYS A 45 15.44 -20.71 13.54
CA CYS A 45 16.70 -20.00 13.63
C CYS A 45 17.86 -20.89 13.15
N PHE A 46 18.72 -20.33 12.31
CA PHE A 46 19.94 -20.99 11.83
C PHE A 46 21.13 -20.04 12.01
N ARG A 47 22.02 -20.39 12.94
CA ARG A 47 23.23 -19.64 13.27
C ARG A 47 24.40 -20.61 13.39
N ASP A 48 25.57 -20.22 12.90
CA ASP A 48 26.82 -21.01 13.00
C ASP A 48 26.69 -22.46 12.49
N GLY A 49 25.92 -22.64 11.42
CA GLY A 49 25.72 -23.96 10.80
C GLY A 49 24.77 -24.90 11.56
N LYS A 50 24.11 -24.45 12.63
CA LYS A 50 23.20 -25.26 13.45
C LYS A 50 21.84 -24.59 13.62
N MET A 51 20.81 -25.41 13.81
CA MET A 51 19.48 -24.94 14.22
C MET A 51 19.49 -24.60 15.70
N GLN A 52 18.94 -23.46 16.06
CA GLN A 52 18.88 -22.97 17.43
C GLN A 52 17.45 -22.59 17.80
N ASP A 53 17.13 -22.63 19.10
CA ASP A 53 15.84 -22.21 19.65
C ASP A 53 15.87 -20.70 20.00
N ASP A 54 16.11 -19.88 18.99
CA ASP A 54 16.13 -18.42 19.07
C ASP A 54 15.10 -17.84 18.09
N LYS A 55 14.94 -16.50 18.08
CA LYS A 55 14.07 -15.81 17.13
C LYS A 55 14.38 -16.26 15.70
N PRO A 56 13.36 -16.65 14.92
CA PRO A 56 13.57 -17.23 13.60
C PRO A 56 14.20 -16.20 12.67
N ASN A 57 15.27 -16.58 11.99
CA ASN A 57 15.91 -15.79 10.92
C ASN A 57 15.69 -16.41 9.53
N ASN A 58 15.07 -17.60 9.49
CA ASN A 58 14.67 -18.31 8.28
C ASN A 58 13.20 -18.73 8.39
N ALA A 59 12.50 -18.73 7.27
CA ALA A 59 11.14 -19.23 7.14
C ALA A 59 10.96 -19.94 5.81
N LEU A 60 10.19 -21.02 5.82
CA LEU A 60 9.75 -21.71 4.63
C LEU A 60 8.25 -21.54 4.48
N VAL A 61 7.86 -21.11 3.29
CA VAL A 61 6.49 -20.82 2.93
C VAL A 61 6.08 -21.78 1.83
N LEU A 62 5.02 -22.54 2.02
CA LEU A 62 4.40 -23.34 0.98
C LEU A 62 3.13 -22.62 0.49
N PHE A 63 3.08 -22.38 -0.81
CA PHE A 63 1.90 -21.82 -1.47
C PHE A 63 1.05 -22.91 -2.10
N GLU A 64 -0.21 -22.58 -2.36
CA GLU A 64 -1.16 -23.46 -3.04
C GLU A 64 -0.79 -23.71 -4.51
N HIS A 65 -0.11 -22.75 -5.17
CA HIS A 65 0.23 -22.85 -6.60
C HIS A 65 1.67 -22.40 -6.88
N GLN A 66 2.36 -23.10 -7.78
CA GLN A 66 3.72 -22.76 -8.24
C GLN A 66 3.85 -21.33 -8.77
N ARG A 67 2.83 -20.83 -9.50
CA ARG A 67 2.84 -19.46 -10.06
C ARG A 67 3.03 -18.39 -8.99
N ILE A 68 2.52 -18.64 -7.77
CA ILE A 68 2.63 -17.72 -6.63
C ILE A 68 4.06 -17.69 -6.13
N ALA A 69 4.67 -18.86 -5.91
CA ALA A 69 6.07 -18.98 -5.52
C ALA A 69 7.00 -18.28 -6.50
N SER A 70 6.81 -18.50 -7.81
CA SER A 70 7.56 -17.82 -8.87
C SER A 70 7.39 -16.30 -8.86
N SER A 71 6.17 -15.81 -8.62
CA SER A 71 5.89 -14.37 -8.53
C SER A 71 6.58 -13.74 -7.30
N LEU A 72 6.57 -14.42 -6.16
CA LEU A 72 7.25 -13.98 -4.95
C LEU A 72 8.76 -13.90 -5.13
N LEU A 73 9.37 -14.91 -5.77
CA LEU A 73 10.80 -14.92 -6.09
C LEU A 73 11.18 -13.74 -6.99
N LYS A 74 10.38 -13.46 -8.04
CA LYS A 74 10.59 -12.30 -8.91
C LYS A 74 10.44 -10.98 -8.16
N ALA A 75 9.44 -10.87 -7.27
CA ALA A 75 9.21 -9.68 -6.46
C ALA A 75 10.36 -9.43 -5.46
N SER A 76 10.96 -10.49 -4.91
CA SER A 76 12.15 -10.36 -4.06
C SER A 76 13.40 -9.99 -4.85
N ALA A 77 13.52 -10.41 -6.11
CA ALA A 77 14.65 -10.03 -6.96
C ALA A 77 14.59 -8.56 -7.41
N ASN A 78 13.38 -8.05 -7.65
CA ASN A 78 13.12 -6.67 -8.07
C ASN A 78 12.89 -5.75 -6.86
N GLU A 79 13.82 -5.76 -5.91
CA GLU A 79 13.72 -5.00 -4.66
C GLU A 79 13.87 -3.49 -4.90
N GLY A 80 12.78 -2.75 -4.75
CA GLY A 80 12.81 -1.28 -4.67
C GLY A 80 13.25 -0.79 -3.29
N PRO A 81 13.79 0.44 -3.17
CA PRO A 81 14.29 1.00 -1.90
C PRO A 81 13.21 1.15 -0.82
N THR A 82 11.94 1.24 -1.22
CA THR A 82 10.77 1.32 -0.33
C THR A 82 10.02 -0.01 -0.19
N SER A 83 10.55 -1.10 -0.76
CA SER A 83 9.89 -2.40 -0.71
C SER A 83 10.06 -3.05 0.67
N PHE A 84 9.11 -3.93 1.01
CA PHE A 84 9.14 -4.71 2.25
C PHE A 84 10.45 -5.51 2.41
N TRP A 85 10.99 -6.01 1.29
CA TRP A 85 12.27 -6.73 1.24
C TRP A 85 13.43 -5.85 1.68
N ALA A 86 13.48 -4.59 1.24
CA ALA A 86 14.50 -3.62 1.64
C ALA A 86 14.35 -3.19 3.10
N THR A 87 13.13 -2.87 3.52
CA THR A 87 12.86 -2.41 4.89
C THR A 87 13.25 -3.46 5.94
N HIS A 88 12.95 -4.74 5.68
CA HIS A 88 13.21 -5.84 6.62
C HIS A 88 14.47 -6.64 6.26
N ARG A 89 15.23 -6.20 5.25
CA ARG A 89 16.43 -6.87 4.74
C ARG A 89 16.19 -8.35 4.48
N LEU A 90 15.08 -8.68 3.83
CA LEU A 90 14.69 -10.05 3.51
C LEU A 90 15.06 -10.41 2.09
N ILE A 91 15.24 -11.70 1.86
CA ILE A 91 15.37 -12.27 0.52
C ILE A 91 14.58 -13.58 0.44
N ALA A 92 13.89 -13.78 -0.68
CA ALA A 92 13.25 -15.03 -1.02
C ALA A 92 14.12 -15.82 -2.00
N LEU A 93 14.31 -17.11 -1.72
CA LEU A 93 15.15 -18.02 -2.47
C LEU A 93 14.40 -19.32 -2.77
N PRO A 94 14.71 -19.98 -3.91
CA PRO A 94 14.23 -21.34 -4.15
C PRO A 94 14.82 -22.29 -3.10
N ILE A 95 14.12 -23.40 -2.82
CA ILE A 95 14.62 -24.41 -1.89
C ILE A 95 15.85 -25.10 -2.47
N GLN A 96 17.01 -24.81 -1.88
CA GLN A 96 18.31 -25.38 -2.28
C GLN A 96 19.23 -25.57 -1.07
N GLY A 97 20.14 -26.55 -1.15
CA GLY A 97 21.17 -26.75 -0.13
C GLY A 97 20.60 -27.23 1.22
N PRO A 98 21.11 -26.72 2.37
CA PRO A 98 20.76 -27.21 3.70
C PRO A 98 19.26 -27.11 4.04
N CYS A 99 18.54 -26.11 3.50
CA CYS A 99 17.12 -25.96 3.77
C CYS A 99 16.27 -27.07 3.15
N HIS A 100 16.78 -27.78 2.14
CA HIS A 100 16.11 -28.93 1.56
C HIS A 100 15.92 -30.06 2.59
N ARG A 101 16.90 -30.29 3.48
CA ARG A 101 16.77 -31.31 4.53
C ARG A 101 15.62 -30.99 5.49
N VAL A 102 15.47 -29.72 5.86
CA VAL A 102 14.39 -29.24 6.73
C VAL A 102 13.04 -29.40 6.03
N PHE A 103 12.99 -29.01 4.75
CA PHE A 103 11.81 -29.15 3.92
C PHE A 103 11.33 -30.60 3.85
N SER A 104 12.20 -31.53 3.44
CA SER A 104 11.83 -32.92 3.23
C SER A 104 11.53 -33.66 4.54
N LYS A 105 12.24 -33.36 5.62
CA LYS A 105 12.07 -34.08 6.90
C LYS A 105 10.98 -33.52 7.79
N GLU A 106 10.75 -32.21 7.79
CA GLU A 106 9.80 -31.60 8.73
C GLU A 106 8.52 -31.14 8.06
N ILE A 107 8.61 -30.57 6.86
CA ILE A 107 7.48 -29.86 6.25
C ILE A 107 6.63 -30.82 5.43
N ILE A 108 7.22 -31.66 4.59
CA ILE A 108 6.47 -32.67 3.81
C ILE A 108 5.63 -33.57 4.73
N PRO A 109 6.18 -34.18 5.82
CA PRO A 109 5.38 -35.04 6.68
C PRO A 109 4.27 -34.28 7.42
N LYS A 110 4.47 -32.98 7.73
CA LYS A 110 3.42 -32.14 8.33
C LYS A 110 2.28 -31.88 7.33
N ILE A 111 2.59 -31.67 6.06
CA ILE A 111 1.58 -31.46 5.00
C ILE A 111 0.78 -32.73 4.75
N GLU A 112 1.46 -33.88 4.67
CA GLU A 112 0.82 -35.18 4.50
C GLU A 112 -0.11 -35.49 5.68
N LYS A 113 0.33 -35.23 6.92
CA LYS A 113 -0.49 -35.38 8.13
C LYS A 113 -1.72 -34.48 8.15
N LEU A 114 -1.64 -33.31 7.54
CA LEU A 114 -2.77 -32.37 7.48
C LEU A 114 -3.85 -32.82 6.47
N GLY A 115 -3.68 -33.96 5.80
CA GLY A 115 -4.66 -34.47 4.84
C GLY A 115 -4.84 -33.52 3.64
N LEU A 116 -3.88 -32.62 3.41
CA LEU A 116 -3.85 -31.73 2.25
C LEU A 116 -3.43 -32.48 0.97
N SER A 117 -3.56 -33.80 0.95
CA SER A 117 -3.57 -34.56 -0.29
C SER A 117 -4.79 -34.08 -1.09
N VAL A 118 -4.58 -33.03 -1.88
CA VAL A 118 -5.42 -32.69 -3.02
C VAL A 118 -5.48 -33.97 -3.83
N SER A 119 -6.58 -34.72 -3.72
CA SER A 119 -6.80 -35.93 -4.51
C SER A 119 -6.69 -35.50 -5.98
N PRO A 120 -5.73 -36.01 -6.75
CA PRO A 120 -5.56 -35.60 -8.15
C PRO A 120 -6.72 -36.07 -9.03
N ASN A 121 -7.60 -36.94 -8.53
CA ASN A 121 -8.72 -37.51 -9.26
C ASN A 121 -10.04 -37.12 -8.57
N ALA A 122 -10.66 -36.04 -9.04
CA ALA A 122 -12.02 -35.66 -8.69
C ALA A 122 -13.00 -35.83 -9.88
N ASP A 123 -12.68 -36.72 -10.83
CA ASP A 123 -13.58 -37.10 -11.94
C ASP A 123 -14.26 -38.46 -11.73
N ALA A 124 -14.10 -39.11 -10.57
CA ALA A 124 -14.87 -40.31 -10.22
C ALA A 124 -16.05 -39.94 -9.32
N GLN A 125 -17.24 -39.81 -9.91
CA GLN A 125 -18.52 -39.73 -9.19
C GLN A 125 -18.66 -40.87 -8.17
N PRO A 126 -18.92 -40.59 -6.89
CA PRO A 126 -19.63 -41.52 -6.02
C PRO A 126 -21.08 -41.04 -5.89
N SER A 127 -22.01 -41.79 -6.50
CA SER A 127 -23.41 -41.74 -6.08
C SER A 127 -23.51 -42.27 -4.66
N GLY A 128 -23.81 -41.39 -3.71
CA GLY A 128 -24.03 -41.77 -2.32
C GLY A 128 -24.37 -40.53 -1.48
N SER A 129 -25.64 -40.37 -1.18
CA SER A 129 -26.16 -39.31 -0.30
C SER A 129 -25.54 -39.41 1.09
N GLY A 130 -24.70 -38.45 1.45
CA GLY A 130 -24.20 -38.25 2.80
C GLY A 130 -23.90 -36.77 3.00
N GLU A 131 -24.48 -36.17 4.03
CA GLU A 131 -24.39 -34.74 4.35
C GLU A 131 -22.94 -34.20 4.35
N PRO A 132 -22.72 -32.96 3.89
CA PRO A 132 -21.38 -32.38 3.91
C PRO A 132 -20.98 -32.05 5.35
N ILE A 133 -20.06 -32.84 5.91
CA ILE A 133 -19.36 -32.52 7.15
C ILE A 133 -18.53 -31.25 6.89
N ARG A 134 -19.00 -30.15 7.48
CA ARG A 134 -18.35 -28.85 7.51
C ARG A 134 -16.99 -28.99 8.22
N ALA A 135 -15.92 -29.16 7.45
CA ALA A 135 -14.56 -29.22 7.96
C ALA A 135 -14.24 -27.93 8.74
N LYS A 136 -14.23 -28.04 10.07
CA LYS A 136 -13.72 -27.00 10.97
C LYS A 136 -12.26 -26.77 10.62
N ARG A 137 -11.94 -25.61 10.05
CA ARG A 137 -10.57 -25.07 10.01
C ARG A 137 -10.03 -25.06 11.44
N GLN A 138 -9.19 -26.02 11.78
CA GLN A 138 -8.46 -26.01 13.04
C GLN A 138 -7.39 -24.91 12.95
N HIS A 139 -7.67 -23.81 13.65
CA HIS A 139 -6.68 -22.80 13.96
C HIS A 139 -5.68 -23.42 14.94
N TRP A 140 -4.45 -23.66 14.49
CA TRP A 140 -3.37 -24.11 15.38
C TRP A 140 -3.08 -23.01 16.40
N ALA A 141 -3.44 -23.27 17.65
CA ALA A 141 -2.84 -22.63 18.82
C ALA A 141 -2.03 -23.72 19.52
N GLU A 142 -0.70 -23.67 19.40
CA GLU A 142 0.19 -24.50 20.21
C GLU A 142 1.21 -23.60 20.92
N GLY A 143 1.01 -23.53 22.24
CA GLY A 143 2.01 -23.75 23.28
C GLY A 143 3.38 -23.11 23.12
N SER A 144 3.50 -21.84 23.50
CA SER A 144 4.75 -21.31 24.04
C SER A 144 4.58 -21.09 25.55
N HIS A 145 5.17 -21.96 26.36
CA HIS A 145 5.40 -21.69 27.77
C HIS A 145 6.46 -20.59 27.89
N THR A 146 6.05 -19.40 28.33
CA THR A 146 6.95 -18.38 28.85
C THR A 146 6.65 -18.20 30.35
N PRO A 147 7.67 -18.12 31.24
CA PRO A 147 7.43 -17.79 32.63
C PRO A 147 6.93 -16.35 32.72
N SER A 148 5.94 -16.19 33.59
CA SER A 148 5.27 -14.95 33.95
C SER A 148 6.26 -13.93 34.51
N ASP A 149 6.45 -12.82 33.80
CA ASP A 149 6.93 -11.57 34.39
C ASP A 149 5.99 -10.41 34.05
N SER A 150 5.65 -9.69 35.10
CA SER A 150 4.54 -8.76 35.24
C SER A 150 4.86 -7.40 34.63
N ILE A 151 4.06 -6.91 33.69
CA ILE A 151 4.11 -5.53 33.17
C ILE A 151 2.69 -4.93 33.12
N PRO A 152 2.50 -3.62 33.41
CA PRO A 152 1.31 -3.10 34.07
C PRO A 152 0.16 -2.76 33.12
N ARG A 153 -1.04 -2.74 33.72
CA ARG A 153 -2.34 -2.36 33.14
C ARG A 153 -2.23 -1.13 32.23
N ILE A 154 -2.41 -1.35 30.93
CA ILE A 154 -2.73 -0.31 29.97
C ILE A 154 -4.25 -0.15 29.95
N ILE A 155 -4.67 1.11 30.11
CA ILE A 155 -6.04 1.59 30.16
C ILE A 155 -6.77 1.22 28.86
N ASP A 156 -7.91 0.55 29.02
CA ASP A 156 -8.83 0.10 27.98
C ASP A 156 -9.55 1.32 27.37
N THR A 157 -9.11 1.80 26.20
CA THR A 157 -9.84 2.80 25.40
C THR A 157 -10.69 2.12 24.34
N ARG A 158 -11.73 1.40 24.77
CA ARG A 158 -12.82 1.01 23.87
C ARG A 158 -13.65 2.25 23.49
N PRO A 159 -13.94 2.49 22.20
CA PRO A 159 -14.87 3.54 21.81
C PRO A 159 -16.30 3.09 22.11
N THR A 160 -16.84 3.67 23.17
CA THR A 160 -18.25 3.58 23.57
C THR A 160 -19.12 4.28 22.53
N LYS A 161 -20.15 3.59 22.04
CA LYS A 161 -21.43 4.08 21.51
C LYS A 161 -21.39 5.20 20.44
N ARG A 162 -21.85 4.84 19.23
CA ARG A 162 -22.35 5.78 18.22
C ARG A 162 -23.36 6.75 18.85
N HIS A 163 -23.02 8.04 18.85
CA HIS A 163 -23.98 9.10 19.15
C HIS A 163 -24.86 9.31 17.91
N ARG A 164 -26.16 9.20 18.13
CA ARG A 164 -27.23 9.51 17.19
C ARG A 164 -27.29 11.04 17.05
N ASN A 165 -27.34 11.53 15.81
CA ASN A 165 -27.54 12.95 15.50
C ASN A 165 -28.88 13.41 16.08
N GLU A 166 -28.82 14.37 16.99
CA GLU A 166 -29.91 15.29 17.31
C GLU A 166 -29.42 16.67 16.89
N GLU A 167 -30.01 17.20 15.82
CA GLU A 167 -29.84 18.59 15.39
C GLU A 167 -30.48 19.48 16.46
N SER A 168 -29.65 20.27 17.13
CA SER A 168 -30.10 21.30 18.05
C SER A 168 -30.44 22.55 17.22
N GLU A 169 -31.73 22.77 16.99
CA GLU A 169 -32.27 24.06 16.59
C GLU A 169 -31.95 25.09 17.69
N VAL A 170 -31.25 26.16 17.33
CA VAL A 170 -31.14 27.38 18.13
C VAL A 170 -31.88 28.47 17.39
N ASP A 171 -33.06 28.78 17.91
CA ASP A 171 -33.86 29.95 17.58
C ASP A 171 -33.15 31.23 18.07
N THR A 172 -32.84 32.14 17.13
CA THR A 172 -32.83 33.58 17.42
C THR A 172 -33.51 34.35 16.28
N ASN A 173 -34.81 34.52 16.48
CA ASN A 173 -35.74 35.56 16.07
C ASN A 173 -35.14 36.89 15.52
N ARG A 174 -35.49 37.30 14.27
CA ARG A 174 -36.01 38.66 13.96
C ARG A 174 -36.59 38.81 12.53
N GLY A 175 -37.92 38.85 12.45
CA GLY A 175 -38.67 39.87 11.69
C GLY A 175 -38.87 39.74 10.18
N SER A 176 -40.01 39.19 9.76
CA SER A 176 -41.07 39.86 8.95
C SER A 176 -41.80 38.90 8.00
N PRO A 177 -43.11 39.12 7.72
CA PRO A 177 -43.98 38.07 7.20
C PRO A 177 -44.36 38.28 5.74
N THR A 178 -44.11 37.30 4.87
CA THR A 178 -44.82 37.20 3.59
C THR A 178 -45.13 35.74 3.25
N ARG A 179 -46.38 35.39 3.58
CA ARG A 179 -47.32 34.52 2.85
C ARG A 179 -46.78 33.54 1.80
N ILE A 180 -47.15 32.27 2.06
CA ILE A 180 -47.76 31.32 1.10
C ILE A 180 -46.81 30.79 0.02
N ASN A 181 -46.26 29.59 0.24
CA ASN A 181 -46.60 28.43 -0.59
C ASN A 181 -46.23 27.11 0.10
N ARG A 182 -47.29 26.32 0.31
CA ARG A 182 -47.32 25.01 0.93
C ARG A 182 -46.86 23.99 -0.11
N LEU A 183 -45.58 23.62 -0.09
CA LEU A 183 -45.06 22.49 -0.86
C LEU A 183 -44.79 21.34 0.09
N LEU A 184 -45.77 20.44 0.12
CA LEU A 184 -45.69 19.11 0.70
C LEU A 184 -44.52 18.35 0.05
N THR A 185 -43.48 18.07 0.80
CA THR A 185 -42.52 17.02 0.48
C THR A 185 -43.09 15.69 0.95
N PRO A 186 -43.40 14.73 0.05
CA PRO A 186 -43.79 13.40 0.48
C PRO A 186 -42.54 12.65 0.93
N ARG A 187 -42.48 12.38 2.23
CA ARG A 187 -41.58 11.41 2.85
C ARG A 187 -42.04 10.01 2.42
N SER A 188 -41.66 9.56 1.23
CA SER A 188 -41.84 8.17 0.80
C SER A 188 -40.67 7.32 1.33
N VAL A 189 -40.82 6.86 2.58
CA VAL A 189 -40.13 5.63 3.01
C VAL A 189 -40.80 4.48 2.25
N SER A 190 -40.36 4.24 1.02
CA SER A 190 -40.70 3.03 0.28
C SER A 190 -40.02 1.85 0.96
N ALA A 191 -40.68 1.34 2.00
CA ALA A 191 -40.50 -0.05 2.40
C ALA A 191 -40.90 -0.89 1.18
N SER A 192 -39.90 -1.37 0.43
CA SER A 192 -40.13 -2.33 -0.63
C SER A 192 -40.66 -3.59 0.05
N LYS A 193 -41.98 -3.73 0.02
CA LYS A 193 -42.65 -5.02 0.20
C LYS A 193 -42.09 -5.89 -0.92
N PHE A 194 -41.12 -6.74 -0.59
CA PHE A 194 -40.75 -7.89 -1.41
C PHE A 194 -42.00 -8.77 -1.51
N SER A 195 -42.85 -8.46 -2.50
CA SER A 195 -43.86 -9.35 -3.00
C SER A 195 -43.12 -10.60 -3.45
N ARG A 196 -43.20 -11.63 -2.61
CA ARG A 196 -42.73 -13.00 -2.86
C ARG A 196 -43.50 -13.49 -4.08
N THR A 197 -42.91 -13.32 -5.27
CA THR A 197 -43.46 -13.87 -6.51
C THR A 197 -43.46 -15.40 -6.39
N PRO A 198 -44.55 -16.07 -6.80
CA PRO A 198 -44.59 -17.52 -6.80
C PRO A 198 -43.47 -18.04 -7.69
N SER A 199 -42.69 -18.96 -7.13
CA SER A 199 -41.54 -19.63 -7.73
C SER A 199 -42.00 -20.58 -8.84
N THR A 200 -42.46 -20.05 -9.96
CA THR A 200 -42.44 -20.79 -11.22
C THR A 200 -41.05 -20.67 -11.80
N VAL A 201 -40.26 -21.73 -11.65
CA VAL A 201 -38.92 -21.85 -12.23
C VAL A 201 -39.05 -21.65 -13.75
N PRO A 202 -38.40 -20.64 -14.36
CA PRO A 202 -38.37 -20.53 -15.81
C PRO A 202 -37.52 -21.69 -16.35
N GLU A 203 -38.14 -22.70 -16.96
CA GLU A 203 -37.47 -23.88 -17.54
C GLU A 203 -36.61 -23.56 -18.79
N SER A 204 -36.52 -22.30 -19.21
CA SER A 204 -35.72 -21.93 -20.37
C SER A 204 -34.23 -21.80 -20.00
N VAL A 205 -33.43 -22.68 -20.60
CA VAL A 205 -31.95 -22.67 -20.53
C VAL A 205 -31.36 -21.31 -20.91
N GLU A 206 -32.00 -20.57 -21.82
CA GLU A 206 -31.54 -19.24 -22.23
C GLU A 206 -31.67 -18.19 -21.11
N TRP A 207 -32.73 -18.27 -20.31
CA TRP A 207 -32.92 -17.37 -19.17
C TRP A 207 -31.83 -17.58 -18.13
N MET A 208 -31.47 -18.83 -17.85
CA MET A 208 -30.37 -19.15 -16.95
C MET A 208 -29.03 -18.61 -17.46
N ARG A 209 -28.73 -18.77 -18.75
CA ARG A 209 -27.48 -18.23 -19.35
C ARG A 209 -27.43 -16.71 -19.25
N ALA A 210 -28.52 -16.02 -19.60
CA ALA A 210 -28.61 -14.57 -19.47
C ALA A 210 -28.45 -14.11 -18.01
N ARG A 211 -29.03 -14.85 -17.06
CA ARG A 211 -28.90 -14.56 -15.64
C ARG A 211 -27.47 -14.77 -15.12
N ILE A 212 -26.77 -15.81 -15.58
CA ILE A 212 -25.36 -16.05 -15.24
C ILE A 212 -24.50 -14.88 -15.74
N ILE A 213 -24.63 -14.50 -17.02
CA ILE A 213 -23.87 -13.38 -17.61
C ILE A 213 -24.13 -12.08 -16.82
N GLN A 214 -25.39 -11.82 -16.45
CA GLN A 214 -25.73 -10.66 -15.62
C GLN A 214 -25.02 -10.72 -14.26
N LEU A 215 -25.10 -11.84 -13.56
CA LEU A 215 -24.47 -12.02 -12.25
C LEU A 215 -22.95 -11.90 -12.32
N GLU A 216 -22.32 -12.41 -13.38
CA GLU A 216 -20.89 -12.25 -13.64
C GLU A 216 -20.51 -10.77 -13.81
N SER A 217 -21.31 -10.02 -14.57
CA SER A 217 -21.11 -8.57 -14.75
C SER A 217 -21.32 -7.78 -13.44
N GLU A 218 -22.30 -8.15 -12.62
CA GLU A 218 -22.54 -7.54 -11.31
C GLU A 218 -21.38 -7.84 -10.34
N LEU A 219 -20.85 -9.06 -10.38
CA LEU A 219 -19.71 -9.49 -9.57
C LEU A 219 -18.43 -8.75 -9.98
N GLU A 220 -18.17 -8.61 -11.28
CA GLU A 220 -17.03 -7.85 -11.79
C GLU A 220 -17.13 -6.36 -11.43
N SER A 221 -18.32 -5.76 -11.55
CA SER A 221 -18.57 -4.38 -11.09
C SER A 221 -18.35 -4.23 -9.58
N ALA A 222 -18.76 -5.21 -8.78
CA ALA A 222 -18.55 -5.18 -7.32
C ALA A 222 -17.06 -5.29 -6.95
N ARG A 223 -16.30 -6.13 -7.66
CA ARG A 223 -14.84 -6.21 -7.51
C ARG A 223 -14.15 -4.90 -7.85
N ALA A 224 -14.52 -4.27 -8.98
CA ALA A 224 -13.97 -2.98 -9.37
C ALA A 224 -14.28 -1.88 -8.33
N ALA A 225 -15.49 -1.87 -7.77
CA ALA A 225 -15.85 -0.93 -6.70
C ALA A 225 -15.05 -1.18 -5.41
N GLN A 226 -14.80 -2.44 -5.06
CA GLN A 226 -13.96 -2.80 -3.91
C GLN A 226 -12.50 -2.34 -4.13
N ASP A 227 -11.92 -2.61 -5.29
CA ASP A 227 -10.54 -2.21 -5.61
C ASP A 227 -10.37 -0.68 -5.56
N MET A 228 -11.37 0.06 -6.06
CA MET A 228 -11.40 1.52 -5.95
C MET A 228 -11.45 1.98 -4.49
N ALA A 229 -12.32 1.40 -3.67
CA ALA A 229 -12.40 1.74 -2.24
C ALA A 229 -11.11 1.43 -1.48
N GLU A 230 -10.45 0.29 -1.78
CA GLU A 230 -9.15 -0.05 -1.20
C GLU A 230 -8.05 0.93 -1.65
N SER A 231 -8.09 1.39 -2.91
CA SER A 231 -7.16 2.40 -3.42
C SER A 231 -7.34 3.76 -2.73
N GLU A 232 -8.58 4.20 -2.53
CA GLU A 232 -8.91 5.45 -1.82
C GLU A 232 -8.44 5.40 -0.37
N GLN A 233 -8.64 4.26 0.31
CA GLN A 233 -8.17 4.06 1.67
C GLN A 233 -6.63 4.14 1.76
N ARG A 234 -5.91 3.57 0.79
CA ARG A 234 -4.44 3.68 0.74
C ARG A 234 -3.98 5.12 0.54
N VAL A 235 -4.62 5.86 -0.37
CA VAL A 235 -4.30 7.28 -0.60
C VAL A 235 -4.54 8.09 0.67
N ALA A 236 -5.64 7.85 1.40
CA ALA A 236 -5.93 8.54 2.66
C ALA A 236 -4.87 8.26 3.74
N VAL A 237 -4.40 7.01 3.86
CA VAL A 237 -3.33 6.64 4.81
C VAL A 237 -2.01 7.33 4.46
N ILE A 238 -1.63 7.34 3.18
CA ILE A 238 -0.41 8.00 2.70
C ILE A 238 -0.48 9.51 2.94
N ALA A 239 -1.61 10.14 2.62
CA ALA A 239 -1.82 11.57 2.83
C ALA A 239 -1.71 11.95 4.31
N HIS A 240 -2.33 11.16 5.20
CA HIS A 240 -2.23 11.39 6.64
C HIS A 240 -0.80 11.23 7.17
N GLN A 241 -0.07 10.22 6.68
CA GLN A 241 1.33 10.02 7.05
C GLN A 241 2.21 11.19 6.58
N ALA A 242 2.02 11.67 5.35
CA ALA A 242 2.72 12.83 4.81
C ALA A 242 2.42 14.10 5.62
N GLU A 243 1.16 14.31 6.01
CA GLU A 243 0.76 15.43 6.88
C GLU A 243 1.45 15.36 8.26
N GLN A 244 1.48 14.18 8.89
CA GLN A 244 2.17 14.00 10.17
C GLN A 244 3.68 14.22 10.06
N GLN A 245 4.29 13.84 8.94
CA GLN A 245 5.70 14.09 8.68
C GLN A 245 5.96 15.59 8.50
N ALA A 246 5.16 16.27 7.67
CA ALA A 246 5.26 17.72 7.48
C ALA A 246 5.09 18.49 8.81
N ARG A 247 4.19 18.05 9.69
CA ARG A 247 4.04 18.63 11.04
C ARG A 247 5.30 18.45 11.89
N ARG A 248 5.93 17.27 11.85
CA ARG A 248 7.19 17.00 12.59
C ARG A 248 8.33 17.86 12.07
N GLU A 249 8.47 17.98 10.75
CA GLU A 249 9.48 18.80 10.11
C GLU A 249 9.27 20.29 10.42
N ALA A 250 8.03 20.78 10.38
CA ALA A 250 7.71 22.16 10.76
C ALA A 250 8.04 22.46 12.23
N MET A 251 7.77 21.53 13.15
CA MET A 251 8.16 21.69 14.56
C MET A 251 9.68 21.67 14.74
N ALA A 252 10.40 20.81 14.02
CA ALA A 252 11.86 20.77 14.06
C ALA A 252 12.46 22.09 13.53
N GLN A 253 11.95 22.61 12.41
CA GLN A 253 12.38 23.91 11.86
C GLN A 253 12.09 25.06 12.84
N LYS A 254 10.91 25.08 13.48
CA LYS A 254 10.57 26.07 14.50
C LYS A 254 11.54 26.01 15.68
N SER A 255 11.83 24.81 16.19
CA SER A 255 12.78 24.63 17.29
C SER A 255 14.20 25.05 16.91
N ALA A 256 14.64 24.75 15.69
CA ALA A 256 15.95 25.20 15.18
C ALA A 256 16.02 26.73 15.06
N ALA A 257 14.98 27.38 14.56
CA ALA A 257 14.91 28.84 14.48
C ALA A 257 14.91 29.51 15.86
N GLU A 258 14.21 28.93 16.84
CA GLU A 258 14.20 29.42 18.23
C GLU A 258 15.58 29.27 18.90
N ALA A 259 16.25 28.13 18.68
CA ALA A 259 17.62 27.92 19.16
C ALA A 259 18.61 28.91 18.52
N ALA A 260 18.49 29.18 17.22
CA ALA A 260 19.31 30.17 16.53
C ALA A 260 19.08 31.59 17.08
N LYS A 261 17.82 31.96 17.34
CA LYS A 261 17.47 33.23 17.96
C LYS A 261 18.08 33.36 19.36
N SER A 262 17.97 32.33 20.19
CA SER A 262 18.55 32.32 21.55
C SER A 262 20.08 32.49 21.51
N ARG A 263 20.78 31.82 20.58
CA ARG A 263 22.23 32.01 20.40
C ARG A 263 22.58 33.46 20.00
N ALA A 264 21.82 34.04 19.08
CA ALA A 264 22.03 35.43 18.66
C ALA A 264 21.81 36.43 19.82
N GLU A 265 20.82 36.19 20.69
CA GLU A 265 20.59 37.00 21.90
C GLU A 265 21.76 36.90 22.88
N VAL A 266 22.31 35.70 23.10
CA VAL A 266 23.51 35.49 23.95
C VAL A 266 24.73 36.21 23.37
N GLU A 267 24.98 36.11 22.07
CA GLU A 267 26.08 36.83 21.42
C GLU A 267 25.90 38.35 21.50
N GLN A 268 24.67 38.85 21.33
CA GLN A 268 24.38 40.27 21.47
C GLN A 268 24.68 40.76 22.90
N MET A 269 24.28 40.00 23.92
CA MET A 269 24.58 40.32 25.31
C MET A 269 26.08 40.31 25.59
N ARG A 270 26.81 39.34 25.04
CA ARG A 270 28.28 39.25 25.13
C ARG A 270 28.94 40.49 24.53
N LEU A 271 28.59 40.85 23.30
CA LEU A 271 29.15 42.01 22.60
C LEU A 271 28.84 43.32 23.33
N LYS A 272 27.62 43.47 23.88
CA LYS A 272 27.27 44.64 24.71
C LYS A 272 28.15 44.75 25.95
N SER A 273 28.35 43.64 26.68
CA SER A 273 29.20 43.62 27.87
C SER A 273 30.67 43.93 27.56
N GLU A 274 31.17 43.44 26.42
CA GLU A 274 32.54 43.70 25.95
C GLU A 274 32.74 45.18 25.61
N LEU A 275 31.76 45.79 24.95
CA LEU A 275 31.77 47.21 24.57
C LEU A 275 31.69 48.14 25.81
N GLU A 276 30.87 47.79 26.80
CA GLU A 276 30.78 48.48 28.09
C GLU A 276 32.09 48.38 28.90
N GLY A 277 32.76 47.21 28.85
CA GLY A 277 34.08 47.00 29.45
C GLY A 277 35.17 47.88 28.81
N ILE A 278 35.19 47.98 27.48
CA ILE A 278 36.15 48.84 26.75
C ILE A 278 35.91 50.33 27.07
N ILE A 279 34.66 50.78 27.13
CA ILE A 279 34.32 52.16 27.51
C ILE A 279 34.84 52.46 28.92
N SER A 280 34.66 51.52 29.84
CA SER A 280 35.13 51.66 31.23
C SER A 280 36.66 51.76 31.30
N GLN A 281 37.39 50.86 30.63
CA GLN A 281 38.87 50.91 30.58
C GLN A 281 39.40 52.20 29.96
N LYS A 282 38.78 52.68 28.88
CA LYS A 282 39.17 53.93 28.21
C LYS A 282 38.95 55.16 29.09
N SER A 283 37.99 55.13 30.01
CA SER A 283 37.75 56.21 30.97
C SER A 283 38.81 56.29 32.08
N THR A 284 39.46 55.16 32.39
CA THR A 284 40.48 55.07 33.45
C THR A 284 41.91 55.31 32.98
N LEU A 285 42.15 55.56 31.69
CA LEU A 285 43.50 55.81 31.17
C LEU A 285 43.91 57.27 31.49
N PRO A 286 44.86 57.52 32.42
CA PRO A 286 45.28 58.87 32.76
C PRO A 286 46.10 59.45 31.61
N ARG A 287 45.84 60.72 31.32
CA ARG A 287 46.58 61.55 30.38
C ARG A 287 47.92 61.93 31.03
N GLU A 288 48.96 61.12 30.81
CA GLU A 288 50.33 61.49 31.17
C GLU A 288 51.07 62.05 29.95
N GLN A 289 51.55 63.28 30.15
CA GLN A 289 52.24 64.14 29.22
C GLN A 289 53.56 64.56 29.88
N ASP A 290 54.65 64.44 29.12
CA ASP A 290 55.94 65.14 29.20
C ASP A 290 56.91 64.94 30.39
N GLY A 291 58.14 64.50 30.04
CA GLY A 291 59.36 65.23 30.41
C GLY A 291 60.33 64.59 31.43
N PRO A 292 61.60 65.04 31.50
CA PRO A 292 62.76 64.16 31.35
C PRO A 292 63.84 64.17 32.48
N GLU A 293 64.74 63.17 32.40
CA GLU A 293 66.20 63.16 32.72
C GLU A 293 66.80 63.16 34.17
N HIS A 294 67.67 62.14 34.40
CA HIS A 294 69.04 62.16 35.00
C HIS A 294 69.28 61.88 36.53
N PRO A 295 70.52 61.51 36.99
CA PRO A 295 70.97 60.12 37.20
C PRO A 295 71.49 59.81 38.64
N ARG A 296 71.49 58.53 39.09
CA ARG A 296 72.18 58.10 40.33
C ARG A 296 72.84 56.73 40.23
N SER A 297 74.15 56.80 39.97
CA SER A 297 75.15 55.73 40.04
C SER A 297 75.20 55.09 41.44
N GLY A 298 74.83 53.79 41.53
CA GLY A 298 74.94 52.97 42.75
C GLY A 298 73.95 51.80 42.81
N GLU A 299 72.74 51.97 42.27
CA GLU A 299 71.68 50.94 42.21
C GLU A 299 71.60 50.22 40.85
N HIS A 300 72.38 50.69 39.87
CA HIS A 300 72.34 50.22 38.49
C HIS A 300 72.59 48.72 38.32
N ALA A 301 73.38 48.05 39.17
CA ALA A 301 73.62 46.62 39.03
C ALA A 301 72.37 45.76 39.31
N LYS A 302 71.54 46.15 40.30
CA LYS A 302 70.29 45.44 40.62
C LYS A 302 69.14 45.83 39.69
N VAL A 303 69.16 47.08 39.19
CA VAL A 303 68.21 47.53 38.16
C VAL A 303 68.50 46.85 36.83
N THR A 304 69.77 46.70 36.42
CA THR A 304 70.13 45.99 35.18
C THR A 304 69.81 44.51 35.24
N GLU A 305 69.90 43.88 36.42
CA GLU A 305 69.54 42.47 36.61
C GLU A 305 68.02 42.27 36.49
N ARG A 306 67.22 43.16 37.10
CA ARG A 306 65.76 43.21 36.88
C ARG A 306 65.39 43.55 35.45
N GLU A 307 66.06 44.49 34.80
CA GLU A 307 65.81 44.83 33.40
C GLU A 307 66.17 43.68 32.45
N LEU A 308 67.22 42.91 32.76
CA LEU A 308 67.57 41.68 32.02
C LEU A 308 66.54 40.58 32.22
N GLU A 309 66.01 40.42 33.43
CA GLU A 309 64.96 39.44 33.72
C GLU A 309 63.63 39.84 33.06
N ASP A 310 63.25 41.10 33.13
CA ASP A 310 62.13 41.67 32.39
C ASP A 310 62.31 41.56 30.87
N ALA A 311 63.53 41.77 30.35
CA ALA A 311 63.83 41.62 28.94
C ALA A 311 63.68 40.16 28.49
N ARG A 312 64.11 39.20 29.32
CA ARG A 312 63.91 37.76 29.07
C ARG A 312 62.44 37.37 29.11
N GLU A 313 61.67 37.92 30.04
CA GLU A 313 60.23 37.68 30.12
C GLU A 313 59.49 38.27 28.91
N ARG A 314 59.88 39.50 28.49
CA ARG A 314 59.37 40.11 27.25
C ARG A 314 59.73 39.30 26.01
N GLU A 315 60.94 38.75 25.93
CA GLU A 315 61.37 37.89 24.84
C GLU A 315 60.57 36.58 24.80
N GLN A 316 60.35 35.94 25.96
CA GLN A 316 59.51 34.74 26.04
C GLN A 316 58.06 35.03 25.64
N LYS A 317 57.51 36.17 26.07
CA LYS A 317 56.16 36.62 25.69
C LYS A 317 56.05 36.90 24.19
N LEU A 318 57.05 37.55 23.60
CA LEU A 318 57.14 37.77 22.16
C LEU A 318 57.30 36.46 21.39
N ARG A 319 58.05 35.50 21.92
CA ARG A 319 58.23 34.18 21.32
C ARG A 319 56.93 33.37 21.33
N LEU A 320 56.17 33.44 22.43
CA LEU A 320 54.82 32.88 22.52
C LEU A 320 53.86 33.56 21.54
N GLN A 321 53.85 34.90 21.47
CA GLN A 321 53.04 35.63 20.49
C GLN A 321 53.40 35.28 19.06
N LYS A 322 54.70 35.17 18.74
CA LYS A 322 55.17 34.77 17.41
C LYS A 322 54.68 33.36 17.07
N SER A 323 54.80 32.40 17.99
CA SER A 323 54.30 31.04 17.79
C SER A 323 52.77 30.98 17.65
N HIS A 324 52.03 31.86 18.34
CA HIS A 324 50.59 31.98 18.22
C HIS A 324 50.18 32.52 16.85
N LEU A 325 50.82 33.60 16.39
CA LEU A 325 50.57 34.19 15.08
C LEU A 325 50.96 33.25 13.94
N GLU A 326 52.05 32.50 14.08
CA GLU A 326 52.49 31.49 13.11
C GLU A 326 51.48 30.33 13.04
N SER A 327 50.92 29.91 14.19
CA SER A 327 49.81 28.94 14.24
C SER A 327 48.51 29.49 13.63
N GLU A 328 48.17 30.75 13.85
CA GLU A 328 47.00 31.39 13.23
C GLU A 328 47.18 31.55 11.71
N LEU A 329 48.39 31.85 11.24
CA LEU A 329 48.69 31.95 9.82
C LEU A 329 48.60 30.59 9.11
N GLU A 330 49.10 29.53 9.74
CA GLU A 330 48.91 28.13 9.30
C GLU A 330 47.41 27.76 9.22
N LYS A 331 46.62 28.12 10.25
CA LYS A 331 45.16 27.92 10.26
C LYS A 331 44.47 28.72 9.15
N ALA A 332 44.84 29.98 8.94
CA ALA A 332 44.28 30.82 7.88
C ALA A 332 44.62 30.29 6.48
N ASN A 333 45.84 29.78 6.28
CA ASN A 333 46.25 29.15 5.03
C ASN A 333 45.52 27.82 4.79
N SER A 334 45.23 27.04 5.84
CA SER A 334 44.37 25.86 5.71
C SER A 334 42.93 26.22 5.31
N GLY A 335 42.41 27.36 5.78
CA GLY A 335 41.11 27.90 5.36
C GLY A 335 41.05 28.36 3.90
N ARG A 336 42.20 28.61 3.25
CA ARG A 336 42.27 29.01 1.84
C ARG A 336 42.01 27.87 0.85
N THR A 337 42.05 26.61 1.30
CA THR A 337 41.64 25.44 0.50
C THR A 337 40.13 25.21 0.51
N GLN A 338 39.41 25.67 1.54
CA GLN A 338 37.95 25.60 1.62
C GLN A 338 37.17 26.37 0.53
N PRO A 339 37.56 27.57 0.07
CA PRO A 339 36.80 28.28 -0.96
C PRO A 339 36.85 27.58 -2.33
N ASP A 340 37.97 26.92 -2.67
CA ASP A 340 38.08 26.17 -3.92
C ASP A 340 37.28 24.86 -3.86
N GLU A 341 37.28 24.20 -2.70
CA GLU A 341 36.45 23.01 -2.44
C GLU A 341 34.95 23.35 -2.46
N ALA A 342 34.54 24.43 -1.79
CA ALA A 342 33.16 24.93 -1.82
C ALA A 342 32.72 25.32 -3.24
N LYS A 343 33.63 25.86 -4.07
CA LYS A 343 33.35 26.18 -5.47
C LYS A 343 33.14 24.92 -6.31
N ALA A 344 33.97 23.90 -6.10
CA ALA A 344 33.79 22.60 -6.76
C ALA A 344 32.47 21.93 -6.35
N GLU A 345 32.10 21.99 -5.06
CA GLU A 345 30.80 21.51 -4.57
C GLU A 345 29.63 22.28 -5.19
N ILE A 346 29.72 23.61 -5.30
CA ILE A 346 28.69 24.43 -5.94
C ILE A 346 28.49 24.02 -7.40
N ASP A 347 29.57 23.80 -8.15
CA ASP A 347 29.48 23.41 -9.55
C ASP A 347 28.95 21.98 -9.72
N GLN A 348 29.30 21.06 -8.80
CA GLN A 348 28.69 19.73 -8.72
C GLN A 348 27.19 19.82 -8.45
N LEU A 349 26.77 20.59 -7.45
CA LEU A 349 25.36 20.78 -7.10
C LEU A 349 24.56 21.41 -8.23
N LYS A 350 25.16 22.32 -9.02
CA LYS A 350 24.51 22.86 -10.22
C LYS A 350 24.31 21.79 -11.29
N SER A 351 25.29 20.91 -11.49
CA SER A 351 25.18 19.79 -12.43
C SER A 351 24.08 18.81 -12.01
N ASP A 352 24.07 18.43 -10.73
CA ASP A 352 23.05 17.56 -10.16
C ASP A 352 21.65 18.18 -10.26
N LEU A 353 21.53 19.49 -10.00
CA LEU A 353 20.27 20.22 -10.14
C LEU A 353 19.78 20.28 -11.59
N ALA A 354 20.69 20.42 -12.56
CA ALA A 354 20.33 20.37 -13.98
C ALA A 354 19.85 18.98 -14.39
N SER A 355 20.54 17.93 -13.94
CA SER A 355 20.13 16.53 -14.18
C SER A 355 18.76 16.22 -13.57
N ALA A 356 18.52 16.62 -12.32
CA ALA A 356 17.24 16.44 -11.65
C ALA A 356 16.08 17.16 -12.37
N ARG A 357 16.33 18.34 -12.97
CA ARG A 357 15.33 19.05 -13.79
C ARG A 357 15.01 18.30 -15.09
N GLU A 358 16.00 17.69 -15.72
CA GLU A 358 15.79 16.89 -16.93
C GLU A 358 14.98 15.63 -16.63
N GLU A 359 15.31 14.92 -15.54
CA GLU A 359 14.54 13.77 -15.06
C GLU A 359 13.11 14.16 -14.72
N LEU A 360 12.91 15.28 -14.00
CA LEU A 360 11.58 15.81 -13.71
C LEU A 360 10.80 16.09 -15.01
N GLY A 361 11.44 16.72 -15.99
CA GLY A 361 10.83 16.96 -17.30
C GLY A 361 10.48 15.67 -18.06
N ALA A 362 11.27 14.61 -17.93
CA ALA A 362 10.99 13.30 -18.51
C ALA A 362 9.79 12.61 -17.82
N THR A 363 9.73 12.66 -16.49
CA THR A 363 8.60 12.11 -15.73
C THR A 363 7.30 12.84 -16.03
N GLN A 364 7.32 14.17 -16.16
CA GLN A 364 6.16 14.96 -16.55
C GLN A 364 5.64 14.55 -17.94
N ARG A 365 6.53 14.44 -18.94
CA ARG A 365 6.15 13.99 -20.29
C ARG A 365 5.57 12.57 -20.29
N SER A 366 6.10 11.69 -19.44
CA SER A 366 5.59 10.33 -19.26
C SER A 366 4.17 10.33 -18.67
N LEU A 367 3.94 11.17 -17.65
CA LEU A 367 2.65 11.32 -17.00
C LEU A 367 1.58 11.84 -17.99
N GLU A 368 1.89 12.88 -18.75
CA GLU A 368 0.99 13.43 -19.77
C GLU A 368 0.65 12.39 -20.86
N SER A 369 1.62 11.56 -21.25
CA SER A 369 1.39 10.45 -22.19
C SER A 369 0.43 9.41 -21.62
N LEU A 370 0.56 9.09 -20.33
CA LEU A 370 -0.34 8.17 -19.64
C LEU A 370 -1.76 8.75 -19.53
N GLU A 371 -1.89 10.03 -19.21
CA GLU A 371 -3.18 10.73 -19.14
C GLU A 371 -3.91 10.74 -20.49
N ARG A 372 -3.17 10.96 -21.59
CA ARG A 372 -3.71 10.85 -22.96
C ARG A 372 -4.19 9.44 -23.27
N LYS A 373 -3.44 8.41 -22.87
CA LYS A 373 -3.86 7.00 -23.03
C LYS A 373 -5.12 6.71 -22.23
N TYR A 374 -5.18 7.13 -20.97
CA TYR A 374 -6.36 6.94 -20.13
C TYR A 374 -7.61 7.63 -20.70
N SER A 375 -7.47 8.87 -21.15
CA SER A 375 -8.54 9.63 -21.82
C SER A 375 -9.03 8.93 -23.09
N SER A 376 -8.11 8.35 -23.88
CA SER A 376 -8.46 7.57 -25.08
C SER A 376 -9.24 6.29 -24.73
N THR A 377 -8.77 5.53 -23.73
CA THR A 377 -9.45 4.32 -23.25
C THR A 377 -10.83 4.65 -22.69
N ARG A 378 -10.97 5.75 -21.93
CA ARG A 378 -12.27 6.21 -21.42
C ARG A 378 -13.25 6.53 -22.54
N ARG A 379 -12.82 7.23 -23.60
CA ARG A 379 -13.69 7.49 -24.78
C ARG A 379 -14.13 6.19 -25.46
N LYS A 380 -13.22 5.22 -25.60
CA LYS A 380 -13.57 3.91 -26.18
C LYS A 380 -14.61 3.18 -25.33
N TYR A 381 -14.46 3.22 -24.00
CA TYR A 381 -15.42 2.64 -23.06
C TYR A 381 -16.82 3.26 -23.20
N GLU A 382 -16.92 4.60 -23.19
CA GLU A 382 -18.23 5.26 -23.36
C GLU A 382 -18.87 4.93 -24.72
N ASN A 383 -18.09 4.91 -25.82
CA ASN A 383 -18.59 4.48 -27.12
C ASN A 383 -19.08 3.01 -27.12
N CYS A 384 -18.38 2.10 -26.46
CA CYS A 384 -18.83 0.71 -26.29
C CYS A 384 -20.13 0.63 -25.47
N LYS A 385 -20.25 1.42 -24.41
CA LYS A 385 -21.44 1.51 -23.57
C LYS A 385 -22.65 2.06 -24.34
N GLU A 386 -22.46 3.08 -25.17
CA GLU A 386 -23.49 3.61 -26.07
C GLU A 386 -23.97 2.54 -27.06
N LYS A 387 -23.04 1.84 -27.73
CA LYS A 387 -23.37 0.71 -28.63
C LYS A 387 -24.13 -0.41 -27.91
N LEU A 388 -23.73 -0.75 -26.69
CA LEU A 388 -24.46 -1.74 -25.90
C LEU A 388 -25.88 -1.27 -25.57
N GLY A 389 -26.05 0.02 -25.27
CA GLY A 389 -27.35 0.66 -25.08
C GLY A 389 -28.24 0.53 -26.32
N THR A 390 -27.72 0.79 -27.52
CA THR A 390 -28.48 0.65 -28.76
C THR A 390 -28.88 -0.81 -29.02
N TYR A 391 -27.97 -1.78 -28.81
CA TYR A 391 -28.31 -3.20 -28.92
C TYR A 391 -29.38 -3.62 -27.92
N LYS A 392 -29.33 -3.14 -26.67
CA LYS A 392 -30.36 -3.42 -25.66
C LYS A 392 -31.73 -2.92 -26.11
N THR A 393 -31.82 -1.69 -26.60
CA THR A 393 -33.09 -1.14 -27.11
C THR A 393 -33.62 -1.90 -28.32
N ARG A 394 -32.74 -2.31 -29.24
CA ARG A 394 -33.11 -3.13 -30.40
C ARG A 394 -33.66 -4.49 -29.97
N LEU A 395 -32.99 -5.16 -29.04
CA LEU A 395 -33.43 -6.46 -28.52
C LEU A 395 -34.80 -6.35 -27.83
N GLU A 396 -35.04 -5.28 -27.07
CA GLU A 396 -36.33 -5.04 -26.43
C GLU A 396 -37.43 -4.83 -27.49
N ASN A 397 -37.16 -4.04 -28.53
CA ASN A 397 -38.07 -3.87 -29.66
C ASN A 397 -38.37 -5.21 -30.35
N GLU A 398 -37.36 -6.02 -30.66
CA GLU A 398 -37.53 -7.35 -31.27
C GLU A 398 -38.38 -8.27 -30.38
N ARG A 399 -38.14 -8.28 -29.06
CA ARG A 399 -38.98 -9.03 -28.09
C ARG A 399 -40.43 -8.57 -28.10
N THR A 400 -40.68 -7.26 -28.18
CA THR A 400 -42.07 -6.76 -28.27
C THR A 400 -42.75 -7.18 -29.57
N ILE A 401 -42.03 -7.20 -30.69
CA ILE A 401 -42.55 -7.66 -31.98
C ILE A 401 -42.86 -9.15 -31.93
N VAL A 402 -41.94 -9.98 -31.42
CA VAL A 402 -42.15 -11.43 -31.27
C VAL A 402 -43.36 -11.70 -30.37
N LYS A 403 -43.50 -10.98 -29.26
CA LYS A 403 -44.67 -11.12 -28.38
C LYS A 403 -45.97 -10.76 -29.09
N LYS A 404 -46.00 -9.65 -29.85
CA LYS A 404 -47.17 -9.27 -30.66
C LYS A 404 -47.48 -10.33 -31.71
N LEU A 405 -46.46 -10.86 -32.39
CA LEU A 405 -46.62 -11.95 -33.37
C LEU A 405 -47.17 -13.21 -32.71
N GLN A 406 -46.71 -13.56 -31.50
CA GLN A 406 -47.23 -14.69 -30.73
C GLN A 406 -48.69 -14.48 -30.31
N GLU A 407 -49.09 -13.25 -29.98
CA GLU A 407 -50.47 -12.91 -29.68
C GLU A 407 -51.37 -12.93 -30.94
N THR A 408 -50.86 -12.45 -32.09
CA THR A 408 -51.58 -12.46 -33.38
C THR A 408 -51.63 -13.83 -34.05
N LEU A 409 -50.59 -14.66 -33.91
CA LEU A 409 -50.65 -16.12 -34.11
C LEU A 409 -51.39 -16.74 -32.93
N THR A 410 -52.63 -16.33 -32.76
CA THR A 410 -53.47 -16.74 -31.66
C THR A 410 -53.64 -18.27 -31.71
N PRO A 411 -53.79 -18.96 -30.56
CA PRO A 411 -54.28 -20.33 -30.54
C PRO A 411 -55.57 -20.53 -31.34
N ALA A 412 -56.34 -19.45 -31.58
CA ALA A 412 -57.48 -19.46 -32.48
C ALA A 412 -57.12 -19.69 -33.96
N ALA A 413 -56.00 -19.14 -34.45
CA ALA A 413 -55.51 -19.42 -35.80
C ALA A 413 -55.06 -20.88 -35.93
N TYR A 414 -54.33 -21.40 -34.92
CA TYR A 414 -53.96 -22.82 -34.87
C TYR A 414 -55.18 -23.75 -34.73
N LYS A 415 -56.17 -23.38 -33.91
CA LYS A 415 -57.44 -24.12 -33.79
C LYS A 415 -58.25 -24.09 -35.09
N SER A 416 -58.30 -22.95 -35.76
CA SER A 416 -58.98 -22.82 -37.06
C SER A 416 -58.30 -23.68 -38.12
N LEU A 417 -56.96 -23.69 -38.15
CA LEU A 417 -56.20 -24.54 -39.07
C LEU A 417 -56.41 -26.03 -38.75
N GLY A 418 -56.40 -26.41 -37.47
CA GLY A 418 -56.73 -27.76 -37.01
C GLY A 418 -58.14 -28.19 -37.46
N ALA A 419 -59.15 -27.33 -37.26
CA ALA A 419 -60.51 -27.60 -37.72
C ALA A 419 -60.59 -27.78 -39.25
N THR A 420 -59.83 -27.00 -40.03
CA THR A 420 -59.78 -27.20 -41.49
C THR A 420 -59.10 -28.52 -41.88
N HIS A 421 -58.07 -28.95 -41.16
CA HIS A 421 -57.44 -30.27 -41.36
C HIS A 421 -58.39 -31.41 -41.01
N GLU A 422 -59.13 -31.32 -39.90
CA GLU A 422 -60.16 -32.30 -39.54
C GLU A 422 -61.26 -32.39 -40.61
N THR A 423 -61.71 -31.24 -41.12
CA THR A 423 -62.75 -31.18 -42.16
C THR A 423 -62.25 -31.79 -43.47
N LEU A 424 -61.00 -31.50 -43.88
CA LEU A 424 -60.38 -32.07 -45.06
C LEU A 424 -60.16 -33.58 -44.91
N GLY A 425 -59.70 -34.03 -43.74
CA GLY A 425 -59.53 -35.45 -43.43
C GLY A 425 -60.85 -36.22 -43.50
N ALA A 426 -61.93 -35.64 -42.98
CA ALA A 426 -63.28 -36.20 -43.09
C ALA A 426 -63.75 -36.27 -44.56
N PHE A 427 -63.49 -35.23 -45.34
CA PHE A 427 -63.82 -35.20 -46.78
C PHE A 427 -63.05 -36.27 -47.57
N LEU A 428 -61.73 -36.39 -47.37
CA LEU A 428 -60.91 -37.41 -48.03
C LEU A 428 -61.33 -38.83 -47.63
N SER A 429 -61.70 -39.04 -46.36
CA SER A 429 -62.23 -40.32 -45.88
C SER A 429 -63.55 -40.69 -46.57
N ALA A 430 -64.45 -39.72 -46.78
CA ALA A 430 -65.71 -39.93 -47.49
C ALA A 430 -65.50 -40.28 -48.97
N MET A 431 -64.41 -39.80 -49.58
CA MET A 431 -64.01 -40.14 -50.95
C MET A 431 -63.35 -41.52 -51.09
N GLY A 432 -63.25 -42.28 -49.99
CA GLY A 432 -62.65 -43.63 -49.99
C GLY A 432 -61.14 -43.64 -50.09
N LEU A 433 -60.47 -42.50 -49.86
CA LEU A 433 -59.02 -42.45 -49.76
C LEU A 433 -58.61 -42.90 -48.34
N PRO A 434 -57.61 -43.79 -48.22
CA PRO A 434 -57.15 -44.25 -46.91
C PRO A 434 -56.64 -43.05 -46.10
N PRO A 435 -56.86 -43.02 -44.78
CA PRO A 435 -56.34 -41.96 -43.92
C PRO A 435 -54.83 -41.89 -44.11
N ILE A 436 -54.34 -40.68 -44.40
CA ILE A 436 -52.92 -40.38 -44.40
C ILE A 436 -52.49 -40.44 -42.93
N ASN A 437 -52.17 -41.63 -42.45
CA ASN A 437 -51.52 -41.80 -41.17
C ASN A 437 -50.15 -41.12 -41.33
N GLU A 438 -49.89 -40.05 -40.58
CA GLU A 438 -48.59 -39.37 -40.45
C GLU A 438 -47.57 -40.27 -39.73
N GLU A 439 -47.52 -41.55 -40.07
CA GLU A 439 -46.44 -42.47 -39.74
C GLU A 439 -45.34 -42.30 -40.80
N THR A 440 -44.92 -41.04 -41.02
CA THR A 440 -43.72 -40.72 -41.77
C THR A 440 -42.54 -41.14 -40.91
N ALA A 441 -42.02 -42.32 -41.22
CA ALA A 441 -40.70 -42.77 -40.82
C ALA A 441 -39.71 -41.60 -40.91
N GLY A 442 -39.17 -41.21 -39.77
CA GLY A 442 -38.10 -40.22 -39.70
C GLY A 442 -36.93 -40.63 -40.59
N PRO A 443 -36.17 -39.66 -41.13
CA PRO A 443 -35.00 -39.96 -41.94
C PRO A 443 -34.05 -40.84 -41.13
N LYS A 444 -33.69 -42.00 -41.69
CA LYS A 444 -32.65 -42.87 -41.14
C LYS A 444 -31.39 -42.03 -40.93
N GLU A 445 -30.92 -41.98 -39.70
CA GLU A 445 -29.58 -41.47 -39.37
C GLU A 445 -28.56 -42.28 -40.18
N GLU A 446 -28.00 -41.65 -41.21
CA GLU A 446 -26.76 -42.10 -41.84
C GLU A 446 -25.64 -41.84 -40.83
N SER A 447 -25.10 -42.93 -40.30
CA SER A 447 -23.87 -42.92 -39.51
C SER A 447 -22.68 -42.76 -40.45
N ASP A 448 -21.84 -41.77 -40.19
CA ASP A 448 -20.42 -41.75 -40.53
C ASP A 448 -19.62 -41.20 -39.35
#